data_AF-A0A968MQV5-F1
#
_entry.id   AF-A0A968MQV5-F1
#
_cell.length_a   1.000
_cell.length_b   1.000
_cell.length_c   1.000
_cell.angle_alpha   90.00
_cell.angle_beta   90.00
_cell.angle_gamma   90.00
#
_symmetry.space_group_name_H-M   'P 1'
#
loop_
_entity.id
_entity.type
_entity.pdbx_description
1 polymer ?
#
loop_
_entity_poly.entity_id
_entity_poly.type
_entity_poly.pdbx_seq_one_letter_code
_entity_poly.pdbx_strand_id
1 'polypeptide(L)'
;MTWNESRDVTDKIAAFVGNDCRGVAQPITYVPESDRYLAHLLVYSNSVSGDTVTLYMYDKSKSEMVEVAEKLIFASNATYGSTEDPYLSITTFDIIINVKAGSDSVSGATVFLDGYGEQTTDVHGIATFHDVSPLNSIYYSVSESGFDLYETVSLLQIGTLQKRHTLH
;
A
#
# COMPACT_ATOMS: atom_id res chain seq x y z
N MET A 1 -6.48 -16.37 5.28
CA MET A 1 -5.88 -15.09 4.85
C MET A 1 -6.96 -14.05 4.98
N THR A 2 -6.90 -13.25 6.04
CA THR A 2 -7.76 -12.09 6.24
C THR A 2 -7.06 -10.91 5.57
N TRP A 3 -7.74 -10.31 4.60
CA TRP A 3 -7.27 -9.11 3.92
C TRP A 3 -7.43 -7.92 4.86
N ASN A 4 -6.40 -7.09 5.03
CA ASN A 4 -6.50 -5.84 5.78
C ASN A 4 -6.35 -4.66 4.82
N GLU A 5 -7.33 -3.77 4.81
CA GLU A 5 -7.18 -2.44 4.20
C GLU A 5 -6.34 -1.56 5.13
N SER A 6 -5.62 -0.56 4.61
CA SER A 6 -4.90 0.39 5.47
C SER A 6 -5.90 1.05 6.43
N ARG A 7 -5.63 0.93 7.74
CA ARG A 7 -6.45 1.53 8.81
C ARG A 7 -5.79 2.78 9.39
N ASP A 8 -4.68 3.24 8.81
CA ASP A 8 -3.97 4.40 9.31
C ASP A 8 -4.66 5.69 8.83
N VAL A 9 -5.42 6.31 9.74
CA VAL A 9 -6.11 7.59 9.50
C VAL A 9 -5.13 8.76 9.24
N THR A 10 -3.83 8.55 9.45
CA THR A 10 -2.80 9.56 9.19
C THR A 10 -2.24 9.51 7.77
N ASP A 11 -2.54 8.44 7.03
CA ASP A 11 -2.26 8.36 5.59
C ASP A 11 -3.07 9.41 4.82
N LYS A 12 -2.54 9.79 3.66
CA LYS A 12 -3.20 10.75 2.76
C LYS A 12 -3.25 10.23 1.35
N ILE A 13 -4.29 10.62 0.63
CA ILE A 13 -4.34 10.51 -0.82
C ILE A 13 -4.35 11.92 -1.42
N ALA A 14 -3.57 12.12 -2.47
CA ALA A 14 -3.46 13.40 -3.15
C ALA A 14 -3.63 13.21 -4.66
N ALA A 15 -4.40 14.10 -5.29
CA ALA A 15 -4.58 14.15 -6.73
C ALA A 15 -3.68 15.23 -7.33
N PHE A 16 -3.02 14.92 -8.43
CA PHE A 16 -2.16 15.84 -9.17
C PHE A 16 -2.52 15.85 -10.66
N VAL A 17 -2.43 17.03 -11.28
CA VAL A 17 -2.44 17.18 -12.74
C VAL A 17 -1.10 17.79 -13.13
N GLY A 18 -0.23 16.99 -13.74
CA GLY A 18 1.18 17.34 -13.87
C GLY A 18 1.81 17.52 -12.49
N ASN A 19 2.30 18.72 -12.19
CA ASN A 19 2.93 19.05 -10.91
C ASN A 19 2.00 19.78 -9.94
N ASP A 20 0.77 20.09 -10.34
CA ASP A 20 -0.16 20.85 -9.52
C ASP A 20 -1.01 19.92 -8.67
N CYS A 21 -0.97 20.10 -7.34
CA CYS A 21 -1.88 19.43 -6.44
C CYS A 21 -3.30 19.96 -6.63
N ARG A 22 -4.24 19.07 -6.91
CA ARG A 22 -5.64 19.34 -7.23
C ARG A 22 -6.63 18.88 -6.16
N GLY A 23 -6.14 18.18 -5.14
CA GLY A 23 -6.95 17.69 -4.03
C GLY A 23 -6.13 16.84 -3.07
N VAL A 24 -6.50 16.84 -1.79
CA VAL A 24 -5.94 15.96 -0.76
C VAL A 24 -7.06 15.48 0.14
N ALA A 25 -7.04 14.21 0.54
CA ALA A 25 -7.98 13.64 1.50
C ALA A 25 -7.30 12.65 2.45
N GLN A 26 -7.97 12.39 3.57
CA GLN A 26 -7.57 11.40 4.58
C GLN A 26 -8.72 10.42 4.80
N PRO A 27 -8.42 9.15 5.16
CA PRO A 27 -9.45 8.15 5.37
C PRO A 27 -10.08 8.30 6.76
N ILE A 28 -10.88 9.36 6.96
CA ILE A 28 -11.51 9.69 8.26
C ILE A 28 -12.96 9.22 8.39
N THR A 29 -13.57 8.73 7.32
CA THR A 29 -14.96 8.25 7.34
C THR A 29 -14.98 6.76 7.67
N TYR A 30 -15.36 6.38 8.89
CA TYR A 30 -15.54 4.98 9.28
C TYR A 30 -16.91 4.44 8.84
N VAL A 31 -16.93 3.27 8.19
CA VAL A 31 -18.12 2.55 7.73
C VAL A 31 -18.25 1.24 8.51
N PRO A 32 -19.08 1.19 9.58
CA PRO A 32 -19.16 0.04 10.49
C PRO A 32 -19.60 -1.26 9.82
N GLU A 33 -20.48 -1.19 8.83
CA GLU A 33 -21.08 -2.36 8.17
C GLU A 33 -20.04 -3.20 7.41
N SER A 34 -18.92 -2.58 7.04
CA SER A 34 -17.82 -3.22 6.32
C SER A 34 -16.49 -3.15 7.06
N ASP A 35 -16.44 -2.51 8.24
CA ASP A 35 -15.24 -2.24 9.04
C ASP A 35 -14.12 -1.48 8.29
N ARG A 36 -14.50 -0.46 7.48
CA ARG A 36 -13.58 0.25 6.58
C ARG A 36 -13.46 1.73 6.91
N TYR A 37 -12.33 2.33 6.54
CA TYR A 37 -12.14 3.79 6.53
C TYR A 37 -12.09 4.30 5.09
N LEU A 38 -12.88 5.33 4.78
CA LEU A 38 -12.97 5.94 3.46
C LEU A 38 -12.42 7.36 3.45
N ALA A 39 -11.73 7.69 2.36
CA ALA A 39 -11.28 9.03 2.05
C ALA A 39 -12.13 9.61 0.91
N HIS A 40 -12.80 10.74 1.16
CA HIS A 40 -13.53 11.46 0.12
C HIS A 40 -12.63 12.52 -0.50
N LEU A 41 -12.10 12.24 -1.68
CA LEU A 41 -11.20 13.14 -2.41
C LEU A 41 -11.99 14.03 -3.36
N LEU A 42 -11.97 15.34 -3.12
CA LEU A 42 -12.41 16.35 -4.08
C LEU A 42 -11.24 16.78 -4.95
N VAL A 43 -11.40 16.70 -6.27
CA VAL A 43 -10.39 17.09 -7.25
C VAL A 43 -10.90 18.29 -8.03
N TYR A 44 -10.07 19.34 -8.12
CA TYR A 44 -10.37 20.53 -8.91
C TYR A 44 -9.48 20.60 -10.15
N SER A 45 -10.01 21.09 -11.26
CA SER A 45 -9.22 21.39 -12.46
C SER A 45 -9.65 22.73 -13.04
N ASN A 46 -8.74 23.34 -13.80
CA ASN A 46 -9.01 24.52 -14.62
C ASN A 46 -9.64 24.17 -15.98
N SER A 47 -9.66 22.88 -16.32
CA SER A 47 -10.30 22.30 -17.51
C SER A 47 -11.65 21.70 -17.13
N VAL A 48 -12.63 21.76 -18.03
CA VAL A 48 -13.92 21.07 -17.80
C VAL A 48 -13.80 19.55 -17.90
N SER A 49 -12.81 19.04 -18.64
CA SER A 49 -12.47 17.63 -18.77
C SER A 49 -11.11 17.43 -19.44
N GLY A 50 -10.61 16.20 -19.41
CA GLY A 50 -9.48 15.75 -20.23
C GLY A 50 -8.11 15.79 -19.54
N ASP A 51 -8.00 16.42 -18.37
CA ASP A 51 -6.78 16.37 -17.57
C ASP A 51 -6.56 14.97 -17.03
N THR A 52 -5.33 14.46 -17.19
CA THR A 52 -4.92 13.21 -16.54
C THR A 52 -4.57 13.52 -15.08
N VAL A 53 -5.33 12.92 -14.17
CA VAL A 53 -5.11 12.94 -12.74
C VAL A 53 -4.26 11.75 -12.35
N THR A 54 -3.10 12.03 -11.76
CA THR A 54 -2.27 11.05 -11.07
C THR A 54 -2.59 11.09 -9.59
N LEU A 55 -2.85 9.93 -8.99
CA LEU A 55 -3.07 9.80 -7.55
C LEU A 55 -1.75 9.40 -6.87
N TYR A 56 -1.48 10.02 -5.73
CA TYR A 56 -0.37 9.67 -4.86
C TYR A 56 -0.90 9.31 -3.48
N MET A 57 -0.37 8.24 -2.90
CA MET A 57 -0.56 7.91 -1.50
C MET A 57 0.63 8.43 -0.71
N TYR A 58 0.37 9.11 0.40
CA TYR A 58 1.38 9.45 1.39
C TYR A 58 1.21 8.52 2.58
N ASP A 59 2.21 7.67 2.79
CA ASP A 59 2.34 6.83 3.97
C ASP A 59 2.97 7.67 5.09
N LYS A 60 2.21 7.96 6.14
CA LYS A 60 2.72 8.84 7.20
C LYS A 60 3.81 8.17 8.03
N SER A 61 3.69 6.87 8.27
CA SER A 61 4.62 6.08 9.07
C SER A 61 6.03 6.11 8.44
N LYS A 62 6.09 6.10 7.11
CA LYS A 62 7.34 6.14 6.33
C LYS A 62 7.75 7.55 5.90
N SER A 63 6.82 8.50 5.93
CA SER A 63 6.99 9.82 5.34
C SER A 63 7.35 9.79 3.85
N GLU A 64 6.76 8.85 3.12
CA GLU A 64 7.00 8.62 1.69
C GLU A 64 5.74 8.86 0.85
N MET A 65 5.93 9.27 -0.40
CA MET A 65 4.86 9.33 -1.40
C MET A 65 5.03 8.23 -2.45
N VAL A 66 3.98 7.47 -2.68
CA VAL A 66 3.91 6.41 -3.69
C VAL A 66 2.89 6.80 -4.75
N GLU A 67 3.29 6.78 -6.02
CA GLU A 67 2.36 6.96 -7.14
C GLU A 67 1.45 5.73 -7.26
N VAL A 68 0.15 5.97 -7.31
CA VAL A 68 -0.84 4.94 -7.61
C VAL A 68 -0.85 4.75 -9.13
N ALA A 69 -0.64 3.51 -9.58
CA ALA A 69 -0.48 3.19 -11.00
C ALA A 69 -1.70 3.54 -11.87
N GLU A 70 -2.90 3.59 -11.29
CA GLU A 70 -4.12 3.94 -12.00
C GLU A 70 -4.23 5.45 -12.22
N LYS A 71 -4.48 5.84 -13.47
CA LYS A 71 -4.68 7.23 -13.87
C LYS A 71 -6.15 7.49 -14.11
N LEU A 72 -6.65 8.59 -13.58
CA LEU A 72 -8.02 9.03 -13.72
C LEU A 72 -8.10 10.18 -14.73
N ILE A 73 -9.08 10.16 -15.63
CA ILE A 73 -9.32 11.31 -16.51
C ILE A 73 -10.36 12.21 -15.85
N PHE A 74 -9.98 13.46 -15.58
CA PHE A 74 -10.85 14.43 -14.95
C PHE A 74 -12.06 14.77 -15.84
N ALA A 75 -13.23 14.89 -15.23
CA ALA A 75 -14.42 15.51 -15.81
C ALA A 75 -15.18 16.28 -14.72
N SER A 76 -15.62 17.49 -15.04
CA SER A 76 -16.36 18.35 -14.11
C SER A 76 -17.65 17.67 -13.65
N ASN A 77 -17.91 17.72 -12.33
CA ASN A 77 -19.03 17.06 -11.65
C ASN A 77 -19.07 15.52 -11.78
N ALA A 78 -17.99 14.88 -12.25
CA ALA A 78 -17.92 13.43 -12.25
C ALA A 78 -17.67 12.90 -10.82
N THR A 79 -18.32 11.78 -10.51
CA THR A 79 -18.11 11.01 -9.29
C THR A 79 -17.47 9.68 -9.66
N TYR A 80 -16.42 9.30 -8.95
CA TYR A 80 -15.71 8.04 -9.15
C TYR A 80 -15.82 7.21 -7.87
N GLY A 81 -16.32 5.98 -8.00
CA GLY A 81 -16.57 5.06 -6.89
C GLY A 81 -17.80 5.42 -6.04
N SER A 82 -18.10 4.56 -5.07
CA SER A 82 -19.10 4.76 -4.03
C SER A 82 -18.58 4.31 -2.66
N THR A 83 -19.40 4.43 -1.62
CA THR A 83 -19.11 3.91 -0.28
C THR A 83 -18.91 2.38 -0.30
N GLU A 84 -19.71 1.67 -1.08
CA GLU A 84 -19.70 0.21 -1.20
C GLU A 84 -18.59 -0.27 -2.14
N ASP A 85 -18.35 0.46 -3.22
CA ASP A 85 -17.35 0.14 -4.25
C ASP A 85 -16.44 1.35 -4.51
N PRO A 86 -15.43 1.58 -3.65
CA PRO A 86 -14.57 2.74 -3.77
C PRO A 86 -13.73 2.65 -5.05
N TYR A 87 -13.49 3.81 -5.67
CA TYR A 87 -12.73 3.88 -6.91
C TYR A 87 -11.31 3.33 -6.78
N LEU A 88 -10.70 3.55 -5.62
CA LEU A 88 -9.39 3.02 -5.27
C LEU A 88 -9.51 2.30 -3.93
N SER A 89 -9.05 1.05 -3.89
CA SER A 89 -8.83 0.31 -2.65
C SER A 89 -7.33 0.05 -2.48
N ILE A 90 -6.79 0.50 -1.36
CA ILE A 90 -5.38 0.29 -1.01
C ILE A 90 -5.36 -0.78 0.07
N THR A 91 -5.02 -2.00 -0.33
CA THR A 91 -4.81 -3.11 0.60
C THR A 91 -3.35 -3.12 1.00
N THR A 92 -3.07 -3.04 2.30
CA THR A 92 -1.72 -3.29 2.83
C THR A 92 -1.66 -4.71 3.41
N PHE A 93 -0.46 -5.25 3.59
CA PHE A 93 -0.27 -6.62 4.01
C PHE A 93 0.73 -6.74 5.15
N ASP A 94 0.51 -7.72 6.01
CA ASP A 94 1.57 -8.20 6.90
C ASP A 94 2.47 -9.16 6.12
N ILE A 95 3.76 -8.84 6.00
CA ILE A 95 4.77 -9.77 5.52
C ILE A 95 5.44 -10.44 6.71
N ILE A 96 5.38 -11.76 6.74
CA ILE A 96 5.99 -12.59 7.78
C ILE A 96 7.19 -13.34 7.18
N ILE A 97 8.40 -12.98 7.59
CA ILE A 97 9.64 -13.64 7.18
C ILE A 97 10.05 -14.60 8.29
N ASN A 98 10.20 -15.88 7.91
CA ASN A 98 10.62 -16.94 8.82
C ASN A 98 12.09 -17.30 8.53
N VAL A 99 12.98 -17.03 9.48
CA VAL A 99 14.41 -17.30 9.37
C VAL A 99 14.76 -18.57 10.12
N LYS A 100 15.37 -19.52 9.41
CA LYS A 100 15.75 -20.83 9.94
C LYS A 100 17.15 -21.24 9.50
N ALA A 101 17.86 -21.95 10.36
CA ALA A 101 19.11 -22.63 10.08
C ALA A 101 18.86 -24.15 10.13
N GLY A 102 18.60 -24.75 8.97
CA GLY A 102 18.08 -26.12 8.91
C GLY A 102 16.67 -26.20 9.50
N SER A 103 16.48 -27.00 10.55
CA SER A 103 15.20 -27.13 11.26
C SER A 103 15.01 -26.12 12.39
N ASP A 104 16.09 -25.48 12.84
CA ASP A 104 16.08 -24.60 14.00
C ASP A 104 15.71 -23.17 13.60
N SER A 105 14.94 -22.51 14.45
CA SER A 105 14.56 -21.11 14.24
C SER A 105 15.70 -20.20 14.69
N VAL A 106 15.99 -19.16 13.90
CA VAL A 106 17.09 -18.23 14.20
C VAL A 106 16.52 -16.98 14.83
N SER A 107 16.71 -16.83 16.13
CA SER A 107 16.37 -15.61 16.87
C SER A 107 17.49 -14.59 16.80
N GLY A 108 17.17 -13.30 16.73
CA GLY A 108 18.15 -12.21 16.67
C GLY A 108 18.57 -11.81 15.25
N ALA A 109 18.13 -12.53 14.22
CA ALA A 109 18.45 -12.25 12.83
C ALA A 109 17.85 -10.91 12.41
N THR A 110 18.67 -10.07 11.78
CA THR A 110 18.24 -8.81 11.20
C THR A 110 17.72 -9.07 9.80
N VAL A 111 16.44 -8.80 9.60
CA VAL A 111 15.75 -8.87 8.32
C VAL A 111 15.53 -7.45 7.83
N PHE A 112 16.04 -7.11 6.66
CA PHE A 112 15.75 -5.85 5.99
C PHE A 112 14.70 -6.07 4.90
N LEU A 113 13.74 -5.16 4.80
CA LEU A 113 12.75 -5.12 3.73
C LEU A 113 12.78 -3.71 3.11
N ASP A 114 12.98 -3.64 1.80
CA ASP A 114 13.17 -2.39 1.07
C ASP A 114 11.92 -1.49 1.15
N GLY A 115 12.10 -0.26 1.62
CA GLY A 115 11.01 0.65 1.97
C GLY A 115 10.33 0.39 3.32
N TYR A 116 10.75 -0.62 4.09
CA TYR A 116 10.16 -0.97 5.40
C TYR A 116 11.19 -1.09 6.53
N GLY A 117 12.47 -0.93 6.21
CA GLY A 117 13.55 -0.91 7.20
C GLY A 117 13.92 -2.30 7.71
N GLU A 118 14.45 -2.35 8.93
CA GLU A 118 14.95 -3.57 9.54
C GLU A 118 14.05 -4.04 10.68
N GLN A 119 13.88 -5.36 10.79
CA GLN A 119 13.24 -6.03 11.91
C GLN A 119 14.15 -7.14 12.42
N THR A 120 14.08 -7.39 13.72
CA THR A 120 14.82 -8.50 14.34
C THR A 120 13.89 -9.68 14.58
N THR A 121 14.34 -10.89 14.25
CA THR A 121 13.53 -12.08 14.48
C THR A 121 13.35 -12.38 15.97
N ASP A 122 12.13 -12.81 16.32
CA ASP A 122 11.78 -13.25 17.67
C ASP A 122 12.38 -14.62 18.02
N VAL A 123 12.01 -15.18 19.18
CA VAL A 123 12.47 -16.52 19.62
C VAL A 123 12.01 -17.66 18.71
N HIS A 124 11.02 -17.43 17.84
CA HIS A 124 10.53 -18.38 16.84
C HIS A 124 11.12 -18.13 15.45
N GLY A 125 12.09 -17.22 15.32
CA GLY A 125 12.71 -16.88 14.05
C GLY A 125 11.82 -16.05 13.13
N ILE A 126 10.84 -15.32 13.67
CA ILE A 126 9.86 -14.57 12.89
C ILE A 126 10.19 -13.08 12.95
N ALA A 127 10.28 -12.46 11.78
CA ALA A 127 10.23 -11.01 11.60
C ALA A 127 8.96 -10.63 10.85
N THR A 128 8.19 -9.68 11.39
CA THR A 128 6.94 -9.22 10.80
C THR A 128 7.06 -7.77 10.36
N PHE A 129 6.67 -7.48 9.12
CA PHE A 129 6.51 -6.14 8.59
C PHE A 129 5.03 -5.88 8.39
N HIS A 130 4.54 -4.81 9.01
CA HIS A 130 3.15 -4.39 8.90
C HIS A 130 2.97 -3.38 7.78
N ASP A 131 1.74 -3.27 7.31
CA ASP A 131 1.31 -2.25 6.36
C ASP A 131 2.15 -2.21 5.07
N VAL A 132 2.49 -3.39 4.55
CA VAL A 132 3.23 -3.53 3.31
C VAL A 132 2.35 -3.27 2.10
N SER A 133 2.62 -2.17 1.40
CA SER A 133 1.97 -1.78 0.16
C SER A 133 2.30 -2.78 -0.97
N PRO A 134 1.33 -3.14 -1.83
CA PRO A 134 1.52 -4.09 -2.92
C PRO A 134 2.31 -3.44 -4.04
N LEU A 135 3.64 -3.39 -3.89
CA LEU A 135 4.54 -3.09 -4.98
C LEU A 135 4.76 -4.34 -5.84
N ASN A 136 5.00 -4.14 -7.15
CA ASN A 136 5.22 -5.23 -8.11
C ASN A 136 6.46 -6.09 -7.77
N SER A 137 7.38 -5.58 -6.94
CA SER A 137 8.58 -6.27 -6.44
C SER A 137 9.07 -5.55 -5.18
N ILE A 138 9.41 -6.29 -4.11
CA ILE A 138 10.04 -5.74 -2.90
C ILE A 138 11.29 -6.57 -2.60
N TYR A 139 12.42 -5.91 -2.40
CA TYR A 139 13.69 -6.55 -2.03
C TYR A 139 13.72 -6.83 -0.54
N TYR A 140 14.30 -7.98 -0.13
CA TYR A 140 14.59 -8.24 1.26
C TYR A 140 15.97 -8.90 1.42
N SER A 141 16.59 -8.70 2.58
CA SER A 141 17.81 -9.38 2.96
C SER A 141 17.74 -9.86 4.41
N VAL A 142 18.52 -10.88 4.73
CA VAL A 142 18.63 -11.42 6.09
C VAL A 142 20.11 -11.50 6.45
N SER A 143 20.45 -11.03 7.65
CA SER A 143 21.80 -11.07 8.19
C SER A 143 21.78 -11.49 9.67
N GLU A 144 22.73 -12.35 10.06
CA GLU A 144 22.96 -12.75 11.45
C GLU A 144 24.45 -12.95 11.68
N SER A 145 24.94 -12.61 12.87
CA SER A 145 26.35 -12.74 13.22
C SER A 145 26.81 -14.20 13.14
N GLY A 146 27.80 -14.47 12.29
CA GLY A 146 28.32 -15.83 12.07
C GLY A 146 27.61 -16.66 10.98
N PHE A 147 26.66 -16.08 10.25
CA PHE A 147 26.02 -16.67 9.07
C PHE A 147 26.30 -15.86 7.81
N ASP A 148 26.31 -16.51 6.65
CA ASP A 148 26.42 -15.82 5.36
C ASP A 148 25.16 -14.97 5.12
N LEU A 149 25.34 -13.79 4.53
CA LEU A 149 24.27 -12.90 4.11
C LEU A 149 23.36 -13.62 3.08
N TYR A 150 22.06 -13.60 3.30
CA TYR A 150 21.08 -14.09 2.34
C TYR A 150 20.34 -12.92 1.68
N GLU A 151 20.46 -12.79 0.36
CA GLU A 151 19.76 -11.79 -0.45
C GLU A 151 18.90 -12.50 -1.50
N THR A 152 17.64 -12.09 -1.62
CA THR A 152 16.79 -12.53 -2.73
C THR A 152 15.72 -11.51 -3.09
N VAL A 153 15.25 -11.57 -4.32
CA VAL A 153 14.17 -10.73 -4.83
C VAL A 153 12.89 -11.55 -4.77
N SER A 154 11.97 -11.18 -3.89
CA SER A 154 10.62 -11.76 -3.95
C SER A 154 9.78 -10.95 -4.92
N LEU A 155 9.41 -11.58 -6.03
CA LEU A 155 8.26 -11.12 -6.80
C LEU A 155 7.02 -11.42 -5.95
N LEU A 156 6.59 -10.47 -5.13
CA LEU A 156 5.19 -10.42 -4.69
C LEU A 156 4.36 -10.03 -5.90
N GLN A 157 4.20 -10.97 -6.83
CA GLN A 157 3.29 -10.81 -7.96
C GLN A 157 1.87 -11.02 -7.44
N ILE A 158 1.34 -10.00 -6.75
CA ILE A 158 -0.08 -9.93 -6.45
C ILE A 158 -0.74 -9.15 -7.58
N GLY A 159 -0.86 -9.81 -8.74
CA GLY A 159 -1.87 -9.41 -9.73
C GLY A 159 -3.27 -9.78 -9.21
N THR A 160 -4.40 -9.18 -9.61
CA THR A 160 -4.73 -8.18 -10.62
C THR A 160 -6.24 -7.84 -10.46
N LEU A 161 -6.68 -6.64 -10.87
CA LEU A 161 -8.03 -6.22 -11.34
C LEU A 161 -9.29 -6.59 -10.50
N GLN A 162 -10.01 -5.56 -10.04
CA GLN A 162 -11.48 -5.59 -10.04
C GLN A 162 -11.98 -4.57 -11.07
N LYS A 163 -12.05 -4.97 -12.35
CA LYS A 163 -13.07 -4.41 -13.24
C LYS A 163 -14.21 -5.42 -13.26
N ARG A 164 -15.26 -5.16 -12.47
CA ARG A 164 -16.55 -5.82 -12.67
C ARG A 164 -17.61 -4.77 -12.89
N HIS A 165 -17.57 -4.18 -14.07
CA HIS A 165 -18.74 -3.53 -14.63
C HIS A 165 -19.30 -4.42 -15.73
N THR A 166 -20.12 -5.39 -15.34
CA THR A 166 -21.16 -5.89 -16.22
C THR A 166 -22.39 -5.04 -15.93
N LEU A 167 -22.56 -3.94 -16.66
CA LEU A 167 -23.91 -3.42 -16.90
C LEU A 167 -24.40 -4.03 -18.21
N HIS A 168 -25.69 -4.38 -18.21
CA HIS A 168 -26.42 -5.12 -19.23
C HIS A 168 -26.22 -4.65 -20.67
#